data_AF-A0A9D0C0G9-F1
#
_entry.id   AF-A0A9D0C0G9-F1
#
_cell.length_a   1.000
_cell.length_b   1.000
_cell.length_c   1.000
_cell.angle_alpha   90.00
_cell.angle_beta   90.00
_cell.angle_gamma   90.00
#
_symmetry.space_group_name_H-M   'P 1'
#
loop_
_entity.id
_entity.type
_entity.pdbx_description
1 polymer ?
#
loop_
_entity_poly.entity_id
_entity_poly.type
_entity_poly.pdbx_seq_one_letter_code
_entity_poly.pdbx_strand_id
1 'polypeptide(L)' 'SLILHRVGAIRPADAIVLVAVWSAHRAAAFDASRWLMEELKSRAPFWKKETLSEGERWVEKNTPG' A
#
# COMPACT_ATOMS: atom_id res chain seq x y z
N SER A 1 3.57 9.73 12.65
CA SER A 1 2.93 9.37 11.37
C SER A 1 1.66 8.60 11.64
N LEU A 2 0.78 8.50 10.65
CA LEU A 2 -0.43 7.67 10.66
C LEU A 2 -0.37 6.78 9.43
N ILE A 3 -0.65 5.48 9.63
CA ILE A 3 -0.71 4.50 8.54
C ILE A 3 -2.05 3.79 8.65
N LEU A 4 -2.84 3.86 7.59
CA LEU A 4 -4.09 3.13 7.44
C LEU A 4 -4.01 2.27 6.20
N HIS A 5 -4.32 0.98 6.33
CA HIS A 5 -4.37 0.04 5.21
C HIS A 5 -5.70 -0.71 5.24
N ARG A 6 -6.41 -0.70 4.12
CA ARG A 6 -7.68 -1.42 3.97
C ARG A 6 -7.43 -2.90 3.69
N VAL A 7 -8.40 -3.73 4.08
CA VAL A 7 -8.47 -5.16 3.74
C VAL A 7 -9.90 -5.51 3.31
N GLY A 8 -10.08 -6.68 2.71
CA GLY A 8 -11.37 -7.14 2.19
C GLY A 8 -11.57 -6.79 0.72
N ALA A 9 -12.82 -6.58 0.32
CA ALA A 9 -13.17 -6.26 -1.07
C ALA A 9 -12.76 -4.83 -1.42
N ILE A 10 -11.95 -4.69 -2.47
CA ILE A 10 -11.41 -3.42 -2.95
C ILE A 10 -11.59 -3.38 -4.47
N ARG A 11 -12.18 -2.29 -4.99
CA ARG A 11 -12.41 -2.12 -6.43
C ARG A 11 -11.25 -1.35 -7.08
N PRO A 12 -11.07 -1.44 -8.41
CA PRO A 12 -10.15 -0.56 -9.11
C PRO A 12 -10.40 0.92 -8.77
N ALA A 13 -9.33 1.69 -8.63
CA ALA A 13 -9.31 3.10 -8.21
C ALA A 13 -9.71 3.40 -6.74
N ASP A 14 -10.07 2.40 -5.93
CA ASP A 14 -10.23 2.60 -4.49
C ASP A 14 -8.88 2.94 -3.83
N ALA A 15 -8.89 3.90 -2.90
CA ALA A 15 -7.74 4.13 -2.03
C ALA A 15 -7.54 2.91 -1.12
N ILE A 16 -6.33 2.32 -1.12
CA ILE A 16 -6.01 1.09 -0.38
C ILE A 16 -5.18 1.39 0.87
N VAL A 17 -4.26 2.35 0.77
CA VAL A 17 -3.33 2.72 1.82
C VAL A 17 -3.22 4.24 1.93
N LEU A 18 -3.14 4.74 3.16
CA LEU A 18 -2.83 6.12 3.48
C LEU A 18 -1.61 6.14 4.41
N VAL A 19 -0.60 6.93 4.04
CA VAL A 19 0.54 7.27 4.89
C VAL A 19 0.53 8.78 5.06
N ALA A 20 0.36 9.25 6.30
CA ALA A 20 0.43 10.66 6.64
C ALA A 20 1.60 10.90 7.61
N VAL A 21 2.42 11.91 7.32
CA VAL A 21 3.61 12.25 8.10
C VAL A 21 3.62 13.74 8.39
N TRP A 22 4.05 14.09 9.60
CA TRP A 22 4.21 15.47 10.07
C TRP A 22 5.59 15.60 10.71
N SER A 23 6.23 16.74 10.46
CA SER A 23 7.56 17.09 11.00
C SER A 23 7.69 18.62 11.04
N ALA A 24 8.63 19.13 11.84
CA ALA A 24 8.92 20.56 11.95
C ALA A 24 9.41 21.17 10.62
N HIS A 25 10.10 20.37 9.79
CA HIS A 25 10.57 20.78 8.48
C HIS A 25 10.05 19.82 7.40
N ARG A 26 9.56 20.39 6.30
CA ARG A 26 8.93 19.62 5.21
C ARG A 26 9.81 18.52 4.63
N ALA A 27 11.12 18.74 4.53
CA ALA A 27 12.06 17.75 3.97
C ALA A 27 11.99 16.41 4.72
N ALA A 28 12.10 16.46 6.06
CA ALA A 28 12.01 15.28 6.89
C ALA A 28 10.64 14.58 6.79
N ALA A 29 9.55 15.32 6.59
CA ALA A 29 8.23 14.72 6.39
C ALA A 29 8.14 13.95 5.06
N PHE A 30 8.68 14.50 3.97
CA PHE A 30 8.73 13.84 2.68
C PHE A 30 9.61 12.58 2.70
N ASP A 31 10.80 12.69 3.27
CA ASP A 31 11.75 11.57 3.36
C ASP A 31 11.16 10.40 4.15
N ALA A 32 10.58 10.69 5.32
CA ALA A 32 9.92 9.67 6.14
C ALA A 32 8.68 9.09 5.46
N SER A 33 7.88 9.90 4.75
CA SER A 33 6.70 9.40 4.02
C SER A 33 7.10 8.42 2.92
N ARG A 34 8.18 8.73 2.18
CA ARG A 34 8.72 7.83 1.15
C ARG A 34 9.21 6.53 1.79
N TRP A 35 10.04 6.65 2.82
CA TRP A 35 10.61 5.48 3.49
C TRP A 35 9.53 4.54 4.03
N LEU A 36 8.49 5.08 4.68
CA LEU A 36 7.37 4.29 5.19
C LEU A 36 6.59 3.55 4.09
N MET A 37 6.41 4.17 2.92
CA MET A 37 5.72 3.54 1.80
C MET A 37 6.53 2.35 1.25
N GLU A 38 7.84 2.53 1.04
CA GLU A 38 8.73 1.47 0.57
C GLU A 38 8.77 0.30 1.56
N GLU A 39 8.92 0.60 2.85
CA GLU A 39 8.97 -0.41 3.90
C GLU A 39 7.66 -1.20 4.01
N LEU A 40 6.52 -0.51 3.92
CA LEU A 40 5.20 -1.15 3.92
C LEU A 40 5.05 -2.10 2.73
N LYS A 41 5.45 -1.67 1.53
CA LYS A 41 5.33 -2.49 0.32
C LYS A 41 6.31 -3.68 0.29
N SER A 42 7.45 -3.56 0.97
CA SER A 42 8.47 -4.60 1.03
C SER A 42 8.17 -5.68 2.08
N ARG A 43 7.75 -5.26 3.28
CA ARG A 43 7.74 -6.15 4.45
C ARG A 43 6.35 -6.47 5.01
N ALA A 44 5.33 -5.70 4.69
CA ALA A 44 4.01 -5.97 5.26
C ALA A 44 3.42 -7.26 4.66
N PRO A 45 2.91 -8.19 5.49
CA PRO A 45 2.39 -9.47 5.04
C PRO A 45 0.99 -9.30 4.43
N PHE A 46 0.94 -8.88 3.16
CA PHE A 46 -0.30 -8.76 2.40
C PHE A 46 -0.33 -9.74 1.23
N TRP A 47 -1.52 -10.29 0.99
CA TRP A 47 -1.79 -11.14 -0.17
C TRP A 47 -2.99 -10.56 -0.94
N LYS A 48 -2.85 -10.45 -2.25
CA LYS A 48 -3.92 -9.95 -3.14
C LYS A 48 -4.57 -11.13 -3.85
N LYS A 49 -5.88 -11.27 -3.68
CA LYS A 49 -6.71 -12.20 -4.44
C LYS A 49 -7.52 -11.41 -5.48
N GLU A 50 -7.38 -11.78 -6.74
CA GLU A 50 -8.11 -11.16 -7.86
C GLU A 50 -9.30 -12.05 -8.23
N THR A 51 -10.48 -11.44 -8.35
CA THR A 51 -11.67 -12.07 -8.93
C THR A 51 -11.81 -11.58 -10.37
N LEU A 52 -11.73 -12.50 -11.33
CA LEU A 52 -11.80 -12.28 -12.78
C LEU A 52 -13.03 -13.01 -13.34
N SER A 53 -13.39 -12.73 -14.60
CA SER A 53 -14.50 -13.43 -15.27
C SER A 53 -14.30 -14.94 -15.39
N GLU A 54 -13.04 -15.37 -15.43
CA GLU A 54 -12.60 -16.75 -15.58
C GLU A 54 -12.36 -17.48 -14.24
N GLY A 55 -12.50 -16.78 -13.10
CA GLY A 55 -12.31 -17.34 -11.76
C GLY A 55 -11.49 -16.45 -10.83
N GLU A 56 -10.95 -17.06 -9.77
CA GLU A 56 -10.16 -16.34 -8.76
C GLU A 56 -8.71 -16.80 -8.74
N ARG A 57 -7.78 -15.87 -8.54
CA ARG A 57 -6.35 -16.21 -8.40
C ARG A 57 -5.65 -15.38 -7.33
N TRP A 58 -4.62 -15.94 -6.73
CA TRP A 58 -3.69 -15.21 -5.86
C TRP A 58 -2.58 -14.58 -6.70
N VAL A 59 -2.24 -13.33 -6.40
CA VAL A 59 -1.14 -12.63 -7.06
C VAL A 59 0.18 -13.08 -6.43
N GLU A 60 1.03 -13.73 -7.22
CA GLU A 60 2.30 -14.30 -6.75
C GLU A 60 3.43 -13.26 -6.61
N LYS A 61 3.39 -12.20 -7.42
CA LYS A 61 4.43 -11.16 -7.45
C LYS A 61 3.82 -9.77 -7.56
N ASN A 62 4.41 -8.83 -6.84
CA ASN A 62 4.10 -7.42 -7.02
C ASN A 62 4.57 -6.96 -8.41
N THR A 63 3.74 -6.20 -9.11
CA THR A 63 4.13 -5.52 -10.34
C THR A 63 5.22 -4.47 -9.99
N PRO A 64 6.29 -4.35 -10.79
CA PRO A 64 7.22 -3.24 -10.65
C PRO A 64 6.47 -1.90 -10.74
N GLY A 65 6.77 -0.99 -9.81
CA GLY A 65 6.24 0.38 -9.81
C GLY A 65 7.00 1.30 -10.73
#